data_AF-A0A521BZK4-F1
#
_entry.id   AF-A0A521BZK4-F1
#
_cell.length_a   1.000
_cell.length_b   1.000
_cell.length_c   1.000
_cell.angle_alpha   90.00
_cell.angle_beta   90.00
_cell.angle_gamma   90.00
#
_symmetry.space_group_name_H-M   'P 1'
#
loop_
_entity.id
_entity.type
_entity.pdbx_description
1 polymer ?
#
loop_
_entity_poly.entity_id
_entity_poly.type
_entity_poly.pdbx_seq_one_letter_code
_entity_poly.pdbx_strand_id
1 'polypeptide(L)'
;MNKHLFYSLAVLISCCTQMVKGQDTLRLEEAISTALKNNYDIRLVANQITIAKNNANLGNAGMLPTLGGTFSDGGSRQNTRQTRSTGAQVNADGVRNTNMSYGAALDWTIFDGLQMFTNYARLKELQKQGEANAKSTILSTISNVVSSYYAVVRQQKLVRATDSAMKISRLRVVIAENKLQIGRGSKLDVVTAKVDYNTDTTTYLQQKNLLNTSKITLNQWMARDLNITFAVDEKVDIESNLKLADLEALTMEMNPDLQYAMISKRLADLNLKAVKGQRYPVVGLNGGYQYSQSNSPTGFTTTQRAKGFTYGLTADINVFNGFLQRQNERNAKVEISSSALTLEKTKQDVKALLISTYQNYLTNLDLLKVETGNVDLAKENLEITFEKYRLGSISPLELREAQRNSIDAIIRFLDAQYQAKLTEINLKEVSGTLKVQ
;
A
#
# COMPACT_ATOMS: atom_id res chain seq x y z
N MET A 1 10.77 -19.57 -69.53
CA MET A 1 9.65 -18.96 -68.79
C MET A 1 9.43 -19.80 -67.53
N ASN A 2 9.26 -19.18 -66.35
CA ASN A 2 9.10 -19.79 -65.01
C ASN A 2 10.38 -20.02 -64.19
N LYS A 3 10.88 -18.95 -63.54
CA LYS A 3 11.56 -19.02 -62.22
C LYS A 3 11.26 -17.82 -61.29
N HIS A 4 10.59 -16.77 -61.78
CA HIS A 4 10.25 -15.58 -60.97
C HIS A 4 8.84 -15.56 -60.38
N LEU A 5 8.00 -16.58 -60.63
CA LEU A 5 6.62 -16.62 -60.13
C LEU A 5 6.45 -17.29 -58.76
N PHE A 6 7.46 -18.03 -58.28
CA PHE A 6 7.38 -18.74 -56.99
C PHE A 6 7.90 -17.94 -55.79
N TYR A 7 8.73 -16.91 -56.02
CA TYR A 7 9.24 -16.05 -54.94
C TYR A 7 8.32 -14.86 -54.62
N SER A 8 7.41 -14.49 -55.52
CA SER A 8 6.39 -13.45 -55.26
C SER A 8 5.18 -13.98 -54.47
N LEU A 9 4.95 -15.29 -54.44
CA LEU A 9 3.84 -15.90 -53.68
C LEU A 9 4.20 -16.22 -52.22
N ALA A 10 5.49 -16.37 -51.90
CA ALA A 10 5.97 -16.62 -50.53
C ALA A 10 6.11 -15.34 -49.68
N VAL A 11 6.25 -14.17 -50.31
CA VAL A 11 6.34 -12.87 -49.60
C VAL A 11 4.97 -12.25 -49.34
N LEU A 12 3.92 -12.69 -50.06
CA LEU A 12 2.54 -12.23 -49.88
C LEU A 12 1.74 -12.95 -48.79
N ILE A 13 2.25 -14.07 -48.25
CA ILE A 13 1.63 -14.80 -47.14
C ILE A 13 2.24 -14.39 -45.77
N SER A 14 3.34 -13.65 -45.75
CA SER A 14 3.97 -13.17 -44.51
C SER A 14 3.45 -11.80 -44.01
N CYS A 15 2.44 -11.21 -44.67
CA CYS A 15 1.93 -9.87 -44.36
C CYS A 15 0.50 -9.85 -43.79
N CYS A 16 -0.02 -10.99 -43.31
CA CYS A 16 -1.36 -11.03 -42.71
C CYS A 16 -1.44 -11.97 -41.50
N THR A 17 -0.58 -11.73 -40.52
CA THR A 17 -0.87 -12.05 -39.12
C THR A 17 -0.74 -10.77 -38.32
N GLN A 18 -1.49 -9.74 -38.70
CA GLN A 18 -1.97 -8.82 -37.67
C GLN A 18 -2.93 -9.65 -36.83
N MET A 19 -2.44 -10.11 -35.66
CA MET A 19 -3.33 -10.34 -34.54
C MET A 19 -4.16 -9.08 -34.42
N VAL A 20 -5.39 -9.15 -34.93
CA VAL A 20 -6.48 -8.35 -34.41
C VAL A 20 -6.45 -8.66 -32.93
N LYS A 21 -5.83 -7.77 -32.14
CA LYS A 21 -6.06 -7.75 -30.70
C LYS A 21 -7.55 -7.49 -30.60
N GLY A 22 -8.33 -8.56 -30.47
CA GLY A 22 -9.67 -8.46 -29.95
C GLY A 22 -9.59 -7.60 -28.70
N GLN A 23 -10.56 -6.73 -28.47
CA GLN A 23 -10.58 -5.96 -27.24
C GLN A 23 -10.48 -6.95 -26.07
N ASP A 24 -9.29 -7.04 -25.46
CA ASP A 24 -9.03 -7.96 -24.37
C ASP A 24 -10.00 -7.57 -23.24
N THR A 25 -10.98 -8.42 -22.98
CA THR A 25 -11.92 -8.24 -21.88
C THR A 25 -11.21 -8.58 -20.59
N LEU A 26 -10.88 -7.57 -19.79
CA LEU A 26 -10.21 -7.75 -18.52
C LEU A 26 -11.20 -8.34 -17.50
N ARG A 27 -10.89 -9.54 -17.02
CA ARG A 27 -11.63 -10.16 -15.91
C ARG A 27 -11.14 -9.65 -14.56
N LEU A 28 -11.99 -9.73 -13.55
CA LEU A 28 -11.66 -9.26 -12.20
C LEU A 28 -10.48 -10.04 -11.61
N GLU A 29 -10.46 -11.35 -11.79
CA GLU A 29 -9.42 -12.24 -11.27
C GLU A 29 -8.06 -11.93 -11.90
N GLU A 30 -8.06 -11.61 -13.20
CA GLU A 30 -6.85 -11.20 -13.92
C GLU A 30 -6.34 -9.85 -13.44
N ALA A 31 -7.24 -8.90 -13.16
CA ALA A 31 -6.88 -7.60 -12.59
C ALA A 31 -6.25 -7.74 -11.20
N ILE A 32 -6.85 -8.57 -10.34
CA ILE A 32 -6.33 -8.86 -8.99
C ILE A 32 -4.97 -9.57 -9.09
N SER A 33 -4.86 -10.62 -9.89
CA SER A 33 -3.60 -11.36 -10.09
C SER A 33 -2.47 -10.46 -10.59
N THR A 34 -2.77 -9.59 -11.57
CA THR A 34 -1.80 -8.63 -12.11
C THR A 34 -1.37 -7.62 -11.04
N ALA A 35 -2.32 -7.07 -10.27
CA ALA A 35 -2.02 -6.16 -9.18
C ALA A 35 -1.18 -6.84 -8.09
N LEU A 36 -1.55 -8.04 -7.64
CA LEU A 36 -0.79 -8.78 -6.63
C LEU A 36 0.67 -9.05 -7.04
N LYS A 37 0.90 -9.26 -8.34
CA LYS A 37 2.24 -9.51 -8.87
C LYS A 37 3.08 -8.24 -9.01
N ASN A 38 2.48 -7.16 -9.51
CA ASN A 38 3.23 -6.00 -10.00
C ASN A 38 3.11 -4.76 -9.11
N ASN A 39 2.07 -4.65 -8.29
CA ASN A 39 1.78 -3.45 -7.50
C ASN A 39 2.97 -3.07 -6.60
N TYR A 40 3.31 -1.78 -6.59
CA TYR A 40 4.48 -1.27 -5.90
C TYR A 40 4.35 -1.36 -4.38
N ASP A 41 3.17 -1.11 -3.81
CA ASP A 41 2.95 -1.16 -2.36
C ASP A 41 3.16 -2.58 -1.83
N ILE A 42 2.65 -3.59 -2.54
CA ILE A 42 2.87 -5.00 -2.21
C ILE A 42 4.36 -5.36 -2.26
N ARG A 43 5.08 -4.91 -3.30
CA ARG A 43 6.52 -5.15 -3.43
C ARG A 43 7.33 -4.42 -2.35
N LEU A 44 6.95 -3.21 -1.99
CA LEU A 44 7.59 -2.44 -0.92
C LEU A 44 7.42 -3.14 0.43
N VAL A 45 6.21 -3.63 0.74
CA VAL A 45 6.00 -4.34 1.99
C VAL A 45 6.66 -5.72 1.99
N ALA A 46 6.74 -6.41 0.84
CA ALA A 46 7.53 -7.64 0.71
C ALA A 46 9.03 -7.41 0.98
N ASN A 47 9.59 -6.28 0.52
CA ASN A 47 10.95 -5.87 0.86
C ASN A 47 11.09 -5.60 2.36
N GLN A 48 10.11 -4.95 2.98
CA GLN A 48 10.12 -4.68 4.41
C GLN A 48 10.06 -5.96 5.26
N ILE A 49 9.28 -6.96 4.85
CA ILE A 49 9.28 -8.30 5.48
C ILE A 49 10.66 -8.95 5.34
N THR A 50 11.28 -8.85 4.16
CA THR A 50 12.62 -9.40 3.91
C THR A 50 13.67 -8.73 4.80
N ILE A 51 13.60 -7.40 4.96
CA ILE A 51 14.44 -6.64 5.90
C ILE A 51 14.20 -7.11 7.34
N ALA A 52 12.94 -7.27 7.76
CA ALA A 52 12.61 -7.74 9.10
C ALA A 52 13.13 -9.16 9.36
N LYS A 53 13.02 -10.06 8.37
CA LYS A 53 13.56 -11.42 8.42
C LYS A 53 15.08 -11.43 8.51
N ASN A 54 15.76 -10.59 7.71
CA ASN A 54 17.22 -10.43 7.77
C ASN A 54 17.65 -9.88 9.13
N ASN A 55 16.86 -8.97 9.71
CA ASN A 55 17.13 -8.39 11.02
C ASN A 55 16.88 -9.37 12.17
N ALA A 56 16.00 -10.37 12.00
CA ALA A 56 15.71 -11.41 12.98
C ALA A 56 16.79 -12.51 13.05
N ASN A 57 18.06 -12.10 13.13
CA ASN A 57 19.22 -12.97 13.23
C ASN A 57 19.90 -12.84 14.61
N LEU A 58 20.76 -13.82 14.95
CA LEU A 58 21.46 -13.87 16.25
C LEU A 58 22.52 -12.77 16.41
N GLY A 59 23.12 -12.29 15.32
CA GLY A 59 24.10 -11.21 15.32
C GLY A 59 23.47 -9.87 15.74
N ASN A 60 22.34 -9.51 15.12
CA ASN A 60 21.54 -8.34 15.49
C ASN A 60 20.92 -8.46 16.89
N ALA A 61 20.77 -9.68 17.40
CA ALA A 61 20.37 -9.91 18.79
C ALA A 61 21.50 -9.63 19.80
N GLY A 62 22.76 -9.48 19.34
CA GLY A 62 23.93 -9.28 20.19
C GLY A 62 24.55 -10.56 20.73
N MET A 63 24.19 -11.73 20.19
CA MET A 63 24.62 -13.04 20.72
C MET A 63 25.96 -13.53 20.15
N LEU A 64 26.42 -12.93 19.04
CA LEU A 64 27.61 -13.35 18.32
C LEU A 64 28.81 -12.45 18.63
N PRO A 65 30.05 -12.99 18.62
CA PRO A 65 31.26 -12.18 18.74
C PRO A 65 31.44 -11.25 17.54
N THR A 66 32.02 -10.08 17.77
CA THR A 66 32.45 -9.14 16.72
C THR A 66 33.97 -9.12 16.63
N LEU A 67 34.52 -9.25 15.42
CA LEU A 67 35.95 -9.13 15.15
C LEU A 67 36.20 -7.86 14.36
N GLY A 68 36.85 -6.87 14.97
CA GLY A 68 37.20 -5.60 14.35
C GLY A 68 38.70 -5.49 14.09
N GLY A 69 39.08 -5.00 12.90
CA GLY A 69 40.45 -4.59 12.61
C GLY A 69 40.61 -3.10 12.83
N THR A 70 41.63 -2.68 13.58
CA THR A 70 41.97 -1.28 13.79
C THR A 70 43.33 -0.97 13.20
N PHE A 71 43.46 0.17 12.52
CA PHE A 71 44.72 0.79 12.12
C PHE A 71 44.65 2.26 12.51
N SER A 72 45.62 2.73 13.27
CA SER A 72 45.79 4.14 13.59
C SER A 72 47.25 4.52 13.38
N ASP A 73 47.47 5.57 12.59
CA ASP A 73 48.77 6.20 12.45
C ASP A 73 48.57 7.69 12.63
N GLY A 74 49.37 8.29 13.49
CA GLY A 74 49.18 9.65 13.91
C GLY A 74 50.39 10.17 14.65
N GLY A 75 50.36 11.47 14.94
CA GLY A 75 51.44 12.09 15.68
C GLY A 75 51.05 13.47 16.15
N SER A 76 51.80 13.97 17.13
CA SER A 76 51.61 15.30 17.68
C SER A 76 52.92 16.05 17.61
N ARG A 77 52.85 17.35 17.32
CA ARG A 77 53.96 18.28 17.53
C ARG A 77 53.71 19.05 18.83
N GLN A 78 54.57 18.87 19.81
CA GLN A 78 54.41 19.46 21.13
C GLN A 78 55.74 19.97 21.66
N ASN A 79 55.70 21.04 22.47
CA ASN A 79 56.86 21.48 23.24
C ASN A 79 56.91 20.62 24.51
N THR A 80 58.01 19.94 24.74
CA THR A 80 58.16 18.98 25.85
C THR A 80 59.14 19.51 26.87
N ARG A 81 58.71 19.57 28.14
CA ARG A 81 59.56 19.80 29.30
C ARG A 81 59.51 18.55 30.17
N GLN A 82 60.57 17.75 30.15
CA GLN A 82 60.64 16.48 30.87
C GLN A 82 61.71 16.55 31.95
N THR A 83 61.39 16.09 33.17
CA THR A 83 62.39 15.89 34.22
C THR A 83 62.63 14.39 34.33
N ARG A 84 63.87 13.95 34.08
CA ARG A 84 64.25 12.53 34.13
C ARG A 84 64.32 12.04 35.58
N SER A 85 64.27 10.73 35.79
CA SER A 85 64.43 10.10 37.11
C SER A 85 65.76 10.42 37.80
N THR A 86 66.76 10.87 37.03
CA THR A 86 68.07 11.36 37.49
C THR A 86 68.07 12.83 37.91
N GLY A 87 66.92 13.54 37.83
CA GLY A 87 66.79 14.96 38.13
C GLY A 87 67.14 15.91 36.97
N ALA A 88 67.66 15.39 35.85
CA ALA A 88 68.01 16.20 34.68
C ALA A 88 66.75 16.68 33.93
N GLN A 89 66.68 17.98 33.64
CA GLN A 89 65.60 18.57 32.84
C GLN A 89 65.97 18.59 31.34
N VAL A 90 65.01 18.20 30.50
CA VAL A 90 65.09 18.22 29.05
C VAL A 90 63.97 19.11 28.53
N ASN A 91 64.34 20.23 27.93
CA ASN A 91 63.42 21.14 27.25
C ASN A 91 63.63 21.00 25.75
N ALA A 92 62.56 20.79 25.00
CA ALA A 92 62.61 20.66 23.56
C ALA A 92 61.32 21.17 22.93
N ASP A 93 61.46 22.07 21.95
CA ASP A 93 60.34 22.69 21.26
C ASP A 93 60.11 22.01 19.90
N GLY A 94 58.84 21.96 19.46
CA GLY A 94 58.47 21.40 18.16
C GLY A 94 58.65 19.89 18.03
N VAL A 95 58.71 19.13 19.14
CA VAL A 95 58.97 17.69 19.14
C VAL A 95 57.83 16.95 18.46
N ARG A 96 58.16 16.19 17.42
CA ARG A 96 57.22 15.33 16.70
C ARG A 96 57.19 13.94 17.34
N ASN A 97 56.13 13.65 18.07
CA ASN A 97 55.80 12.29 18.51
C ASN A 97 54.99 11.61 17.40
N THR A 98 55.26 10.34 17.14
CA THR A 98 54.49 9.52 16.19
C THR A 98 54.05 8.24 16.87
N ASN A 99 52.80 7.85 16.66
CA ASN A 99 52.20 6.63 17.17
C ASN A 99 51.52 5.92 16.01
N MET A 100 51.96 4.69 15.75
CA MET A 100 51.35 3.79 14.79
C MET A 100 50.89 2.55 15.54
N SER A 101 49.63 2.16 15.43
CA SER A 101 49.13 0.90 15.97
C SER A 101 48.19 0.21 15.00
N TYR A 102 48.27 -1.11 14.94
CA TYR A 102 47.34 -1.92 14.19
C TYR A 102 47.07 -3.21 14.94
N GLY A 103 45.89 -3.78 14.74
CA GLY A 103 45.51 -4.99 15.43
C GLY A 103 44.11 -5.46 15.08
N ALA A 104 43.81 -6.67 15.54
CA ALA A 104 42.46 -7.21 15.51
C ALA A 104 41.96 -7.38 16.95
N ALA A 105 40.72 -6.99 17.21
CA ALA A 105 40.06 -7.13 18.50
C ALA A 105 38.77 -7.95 18.32
N LEU A 106 38.62 -8.97 19.14
CA LEU A 106 37.43 -9.77 19.31
C LEU A 106 36.71 -9.31 20.58
N ASP A 107 35.47 -8.90 20.41
CA ASP A 107 34.58 -8.53 21.51
C ASP A 107 33.36 -9.45 21.49
N TRP A 108 33.10 -10.13 22.60
CA TRP A 108 31.96 -11.02 22.72
C TRP A 108 31.23 -10.82 24.03
N THR A 109 29.96 -10.42 23.95
CA THR A 109 29.09 -10.40 25.13
C THR A 109 28.53 -11.79 25.37
N ILE A 110 29.01 -12.47 26.42
CA ILE A 110 28.58 -13.84 26.77
C ILE A 110 27.25 -13.79 27.51
N PHE A 111 27.05 -12.77 28.34
CA PHE A 111 25.83 -12.59 29.12
C PHE A 111 25.52 -11.10 29.28
N ASP A 112 24.28 -10.68 29.05
CA ASP A 112 23.86 -9.28 29.12
C ASP A 112 22.59 -9.10 29.97
N GLY A 113 22.39 -9.98 30.95
CA GLY A 113 21.18 -9.97 31.76
C GLY A 113 19.96 -10.52 31.04
N LEU A 114 20.16 -11.49 30.14
CA LEU A 114 19.14 -12.09 29.28
C LEU A 114 18.58 -11.15 28.20
N GLN A 115 19.14 -9.94 28.05
CA GLN A 115 18.68 -8.96 27.06
C GLN A 115 18.81 -9.51 25.64
N MET A 116 19.86 -10.27 25.31
CA MET A 116 20.10 -10.86 24.00
C MET A 116 18.96 -11.81 23.57
N PHE A 117 18.43 -12.61 24.51
CA PHE A 117 17.29 -13.50 24.26
C PHE A 117 16.00 -12.70 24.08
N THR A 118 15.79 -11.66 24.90
CA THR A 118 14.62 -10.77 24.75
C THR A 118 14.67 -9.97 23.45
N ASN A 119 15.85 -9.53 23.02
CA ASN A 119 16.06 -8.80 21.77
C ASN A 119 15.83 -9.71 20.57
N TYR A 120 16.31 -10.96 20.61
CA TYR A 120 15.99 -11.96 19.58
C TYR A 120 14.48 -12.24 19.48
N ALA A 121 13.80 -12.41 20.63
CA ALA A 121 12.35 -12.56 20.66
C ALA A 121 11.63 -11.31 20.10
N ARG A 122 12.12 -10.11 20.44
CA ARG A 122 11.59 -8.83 19.94
C ARG A 122 11.73 -8.73 18.42
N LEU A 123 12.87 -9.10 17.86
CA LEU A 123 13.11 -9.10 16.42
C LEU A 123 12.17 -10.08 15.70
N LYS A 124 11.86 -11.24 16.29
CA LYS A 124 10.85 -12.17 15.76
C LYS A 124 9.43 -11.60 15.81
N GLU A 125 9.05 -10.96 16.90
CA GLU A 125 7.73 -10.32 16.99
C GLU A 125 7.63 -9.11 16.04
N LEU A 126 8.71 -8.35 15.82
CA LEU A 126 8.77 -7.30 14.79
C LEU A 126 8.61 -7.87 13.37
N GLN A 127 9.16 -9.05 13.09
CA GLN A 127 8.91 -9.74 11.82
C GLN A 127 7.41 -10.07 11.65
N LYS A 128 6.78 -10.66 12.66
CA LYS A 128 5.33 -10.96 12.65
C LYS A 128 4.49 -9.68 12.50
N GLN A 129 4.92 -8.58 13.12
CA GLN A 129 4.28 -7.28 12.98
C GLN A 129 4.33 -6.78 11.53
N GLY A 130 5.49 -6.95 10.87
CA GLY A 130 5.65 -6.67 9.44
C GLY A 130 4.76 -7.55 8.56
N GLU A 131 4.59 -8.82 8.90
CA GLU A 131 3.68 -9.74 8.21
C GLU A 131 2.20 -9.33 8.37
N ALA A 132 1.79 -8.88 9.56
CA ALA A 132 0.44 -8.35 9.78
C ALA A 132 0.20 -7.07 8.96
N ASN A 133 1.16 -6.15 8.95
CA ASN A 133 1.09 -4.94 8.14
C ASN A 133 0.98 -5.29 6.64
N ALA A 134 1.75 -6.26 6.16
CA ALA A 134 1.67 -6.75 4.78
C ALA A 134 0.29 -7.28 4.41
N LYS A 135 -0.35 -8.05 5.31
CA LYS A 135 -1.71 -8.51 5.10
C LYS A 135 -2.68 -7.34 4.98
N SER A 136 -2.56 -6.31 5.82
CA SER A 136 -3.38 -5.08 5.73
C SER A 136 -3.20 -4.38 4.38
N THR A 137 -1.95 -4.17 3.94
CA THR A 137 -1.65 -3.57 2.62
C THR A 137 -2.16 -4.40 1.45
N ILE A 138 -2.05 -5.74 1.52
CA ILE A 138 -2.56 -6.62 0.47
C ILE A 138 -4.08 -6.53 0.38
N LEU A 139 -4.79 -6.60 1.51
CA LEU A 139 -6.25 -6.50 1.54
C LEU A 139 -6.75 -5.15 1.00
N SER A 140 -6.13 -4.04 1.42
CA SER A 140 -6.51 -2.71 0.93
C SER A 140 -6.16 -2.51 -0.55
N THR A 141 -5.05 -3.07 -1.03
CA THR A 141 -4.71 -3.05 -2.45
C THR A 141 -5.73 -3.84 -3.27
N ILE A 142 -6.12 -5.04 -2.82
CA ILE A 142 -7.17 -5.83 -3.50
C ILE A 142 -8.48 -5.02 -3.50
N SER A 143 -8.90 -4.50 -2.35
CA SER A 143 -10.12 -3.68 -2.21
C SER A 143 -10.14 -2.49 -3.19
N ASN A 144 -9.02 -1.78 -3.30
CA ASN A 144 -8.85 -0.66 -4.25
C ASN A 144 -8.91 -1.12 -5.72
N VAL A 145 -8.29 -2.26 -6.05
CA VAL A 145 -8.35 -2.84 -7.40
C VAL A 145 -9.78 -3.22 -7.76
N VAL A 146 -10.50 -3.91 -6.86
CA VAL A 146 -11.88 -4.33 -7.09
C VAL A 146 -12.81 -3.11 -7.19
N SER A 147 -12.65 -2.12 -6.31
CA SER A 147 -13.42 -0.87 -6.36
C SER A 147 -13.16 -0.12 -7.67
N SER A 148 -11.90 0.00 -8.09
CA SER A 148 -11.54 0.63 -9.36
C SER A 148 -12.07 -0.15 -10.57
N TYR A 149 -12.10 -1.49 -10.51
CA TYR A 149 -12.70 -2.35 -11.53
C TYR A 149 -14.19 -2.06 -11.71
N TYR A 150 -14.96 -2.09 -10.61
CA TYR A 150 -16.40 -1.79 -10.69
C TYR A 150 -16.69 -0.32 -11.01
N ALA A 151 -15.78 0.61 -10.71
CA ALA A 151 -15.89 1.99 -11.18
C ALA A 151 -15.80 2.07 -12.72
N VAL A 152 -14.90 1.29 -13.35
CA VAL A 152 -14.83 1.17 -14.81
C VAL A 152 -16.11 0.54 -15.37
N VAL A 153 -16.65 -0.52 -14.74
CA VAL A 153 -17.92 -1.15 -15.15
C VAL A 153 -19.06 -0.14 -15.13
N ARG A 154 -19.22 0.59 -14.03
CA ARG A 154 -20.24 1.66 -13.88
C ARG A 154 -20.09 2.70 -14.99
N GLN A 155 -18.86 3.16 -15.19
CA GLN A 155 -18.55 4.21 -16.15
C GLN A 155 -18.80 3.77 -17.59
N GLN A 156 -18.53 2.51 -17.93
CA GLN A 156 -18.83 1.91 -19.22
C GLN A 156 -20.34 1.87 -19.49
N LYS A 157 -21.14 1.46 -18.49
CA LYS A 157 -22.62 1.49 -18.57
C LYS A 157 -23.17 2.91 -18.74
N LEU A 158 -22.61 3.89 -18.03
CA LEU A 158 -23.01 5.30 -18.16
C LEU A 158 -22.66 5.90 -19.53
N VAL A 159 -21.50 5.55 -20.10
CA VAL A 159 -21.17 5.96 -21.49
C VAL A 159 -22.18 5.39 -22.47
N ARG A 160 -22.62 4.14 -22.31
CA ARG A 160 -23.68 3.55 -23.15
C ARG A 160 -25.03 4.26 -22.98
N ALA A 161 -25.41 4.58 -21.75
CA ALA A 161 -26.67 5.31 -21.47
C ALA A 161 -26.67 6.71 -22.10
N THR A 162 -25.57 7.45 -21.95
CA THR A 162 -25.42 8.80 -22.53
C THR A 162 -25.28 8.77 -24.05
N ASP A 163 -24.65 7.74 -24.63
CA ASP A 163 -24.63 7.52 -26.08
C ASP A 163 -26.04 7.29 -26.65
N SER A 164 -26.85 6.45 -25.97
CA SER A 164 -28.26 6.24 -26.33
C SER A 164 -29.08 7.54 -26.22
N ALA A 165 -28.91 8.33 -25.16
CA ALA A 165 -29.57 9.62 -25.02
C ALA A 165 -29.19 10.61 -26.14
N MET A 166 -27.90 10.70 -26.48
CA MET A 166 -27.42 11.53 -27.58
C MET A 166 -28.02 11.11 -28.93
N LYS A 167 -28.16 9.80 -29.18
CA LYS A 167 -28.82 9.27 -30.39
C LYS A 167 -30.30 9.66 -30.45
N ILE A 168 -31.02 9.58 -29.34
CA ILE A 168 -32.42 10.03 -29.25
C ILE A 168 -32.52 11.53 -29.56
N SER A 169 -31.65 12.36 -28.98
CA SER A 169 -31.64 13.80 -29.26
C SER A 169 -31.28 14.13 -30.71
N ARG A 170 -30.40 13.35 -31.35
CA ARG A 170 -30.15 13.46 -32.80
C ARG A 170 -31.41 13.17 -33.62
N LEU A 171 -32.16 12.12 -33.27
CA LEU A 171 -33.42 11.79 -33.93
C LEU A 171 -34.46 12.92 -33.74
N ARG A 172 -34.51 13.56 -32.57
CA ARG A 172 -35.39 14.71 -32.31
C ARG A 172 -35.08 15.89 -33.24
N VAL A 173 -33.81 16.16 -33.52
CA VAL A 173 -33.39 17.19 -34.51
C VAL A 173 -33.94 16.85 -35.90
N VAL A 174 -33.74 15.61 -36.36
CA VAL A 174 -34.24 15.17 -37.67
C VAL A 174 -35.76 15.30 -37.77
N ILE A 175 -36.48 14.88 -36.72
CA ILE A 175 -37.95 15.01 -36.68
C ILE A 175 -38.39 16.48 -36.72
N ALA A 176 -37.71 17.37 -35.96
CA ALA A 176 -38.03 18.79 -35.95
C ALA A 176 -37.77 19.47 -37.31
N GLU A 177 -36.66 19.13 -37.96
CA GLU A 177 -36.33 19.64 -39.30
C GLU A 177 -37.35 19.18 -40.35
N ASN A 178 -37.73 17.91 -40.33
CA ASN A 178 -38.77 17.38 -41.21
C ASN A 178 -40.12 18.07 -40.98
N LYS A 179 -40.53 18.29 -39.71
CA LYS A 179 -41.77 19.01 -39.36
C LYS A 179 -41.74 20.46 -39.87
N LEU A 180 -40.60 21.14 -39.78
CA LEU A 180 -40.44 22.50 -40.30
C LEU A 180 -40.55 22.54 -41.83
N GLN A 181 -39.94 21.60 -42.55
CA GLN A 181 -40.00 21.54 -44.01
C GLN A 181 -41.42 21.35 -44.55
N ILE A 182 -42.25 20.58 -43.86
CA ILE A 182 -43.67 20.39 -44.21
C ILE A 182 -44.60 21.45 -43.62
N GLY A 183 -44.05 22.52 -43.02
CA GLY A 183 -44.82 23.63 -42.45
C GLY A 183 -45.59 23.32 -41.15
N ARG A 184 -45.32 22.17 -40.51
CA ARG A 184 -45.99 21.71 -39.28
C ARG A 184 -45.17 21.92 -38.00
N GLY A 185 -44.01 22.55 -38.09
CA GLY A 185 -43.11 22.80 -36.97
C GLY A 185 -42.53 24.21 -37.01
N SER A 186 -42.00 24.68 -35.88
CA SER A 186 -41.41 26.01 -35.77
C SER A 186 -39.88 25.97 -35.86
N LYS A 187 -39.25 27.09 -36.28
CA LYS A 187 -37.79 27.24 -36.20
C LYS A 187 -37.29 27.14 -34.75
N LEU A 188 -38.12 27.53 -33.78
CA LEU A 188 -37.83 27.42 -32.35
C LEU A 188 -37.63 25.94 -31.96
N ASP A 189 -38.48 25.03 -32.42
CA ASP A 189 -38.37 23.59 -32.11
C ASP A 189 -37.05 22.99 -32.61
N VAL A 190 -36.63 23.38 -33.83
CA VAL A 190 -35.36 22.94 -34.41
C VAL A 190 -34.17 23.46 -33.59
N VAL A 191 -34.21 24.74 -33.19
CA VAL A 191 -33.12 25.34 -32.40
C VAL A 191 -33.04 24.68 -31.02
N THR A 192 -34.16 24.48 -30.34
CA THR A 192 -34.20 23.81 -29.02
C THR A 192 -33.69 22.37 -29.11
N ALA A 193 -34.11 21.60 -30.14
CA ALA A 193 -33.61 20.25 -30.36
C ALA A 193 -32.10 20.20 -30.63
N LYS A 194 -31.56 21.20 -31.36
CA LYS A 194 -30.11 21.32 -31.60
C LYS A 194 -29.33 21.66 -30.34
N VAL A 195 -29.88 22.54 -29.48
CA VAL A 195 -29.30 22.84 -28.17
C VAL A 195 -29.26 21.57 -27.31
N ASP A 196 -30.38 20.84 -27.21
CA ASP A 196 -30.45 19.57 -26.47
C ASP A 196 -29.41 18.55 -26.99
N TYR A 197 -29.30 18.38 -28.30
CA TYR A 197 -28.31 17.48 -28.90
C TYR A 197 -26.86 17.89 -28.57
N ASN A 198 -26.56 19.18 -28.60
CA ASN A 198 -25.23 19.68 -28.23
C ASN A 198 -24.95 19.44 -26.74
N THR A 199 -25.91 19.70 -25.85
CA THR A 199 -25.80 19.42 -24.42
C THR A 199 -25.55 17.93 -24.16
N ASP A 200 -26.34 17.04 -24.77
CA ASP A 200 -26.17 15.60 -24.59
C ASP A 200 -24.83 15.10 -25.17
N THR A 201 -24.37 15.71 -26.27
CA THR A 201 -23.04 15.45 -26.84
C THR A 201 -21.93 15.84 -25.87
N THR A 202 -22.04 17.00 -25.21
CA THR A 202 -21.10 17.42 -24.16
C THR A 202 -21.08 16.43 -23.01
N THR A 203 -22.25 16.00 -22.51
CA THR A 203 -22.34 15.00 -21.43
C THR A 203 -21.72 13.67 -21.83
N TYR A 204 -21.98 13.18 -23.05
CA TYR A 204 -21.35 11.96 -23.56
C TYR A 204 -19.81 12.07 -23.63
N LEU A 205 -19.28 13.20 -24.12
CA LEU A 205 -17.83 13.44 -24.19
C LEU A 205 -17.19 13.50 -22.80
N GLN A 206 -17.85 14.14 -21.83
CA GLN A 206 -17.40 14.16 -20.43
C GLN A 206 -17.40 12.74 -19.83
N GLN A 207 -18.46 11.97 -20.06
CA GLN A 207 -18.55 10.59 -19.58
C GLN A 207 -17.50 9.69 -20.22
N LYS A 208 -17.20 9.88 -21.51
CA LYS A 208 -16.11 9.17 -22.20
C LYS A 208 -14.74 9.52 -21.61
N ASN A 209 -14.51 10.78 -21.25
CA ASN A 209 -13.29 11.18 -20.56
C ASN A 209 -13.16 10.50 -19.19
N LEU A 210 -14.22 10.52 -18.38
CA LEU A 210 -14.26 9.84 -17.08
C LEU A 210 -14.03 8.33 -17.19
N LEU A 211 -14.48 7.67 -18.28
CA LEU A 211 -14.15 6.27 -18.58
C LEU A 211 -12.66 6.08 -18.79
N ASN A 212 -12.04 6.94 -19.59
CA ASN A 212 -10.61 6.87 -19.85
C ASN A 212 -9.81 7.10 -18.56
N THR A 213 -10.18 8.09 -17.75
CA THR A 213 -9.54 8.34 -16.44
C THR A 213 -9.69 7.13 -15.51
N SER A 214 -10.89 6.53 -15.43
CA SER A 214 -11.12 5.34 -14.59
C SER A 214 -10.27 4.14 -15.04
N LYS A 215 -10.08 3.96 -16.36
CA LYS A 215 -9.19 2.92 -16.91
C LYS A 215 -7.72 3.19 -16.56
N ILE A 216 -7.29 4.45 -16.61
CA ILE A 216 -5.93 4.85 -16.20
C ILE A 216 -5.72 4.56 -14.71
N THR A 217 -6.69 4.89 -13.85
CA THR A 217 -6.64 4.57 -12.41
C THR A 217 -6.54 3.07 -12.17
N LEU A 218 -7.30 2.25 -12.89
CA LEU A 218 -7.21 0.79 -12.78
C LEU A 218 -5.83 0.28 -13.25
N ASN A 219 -5.31 0.80 -14.36
CA ASN A 219 -3.96 0.49 -14.85
C ASN A 219 -2.88 0.86 -13.83
N GLN A 220 -3.05 1.99 -13.13
CA GLN A 220 -2.16 2.43 -12.05
C GLN A 220 -2.17 1.45 -10.87
N TRP A 221 -3.35 1.01 -10.41
CA TRP A 221 -3.46 0.02 -9.33
C TRP A 221 -2.84 -1.33 -9.69
N MET A 222 -2.96 -1.75 -10.95
CA MET A 222 -2.31 -2.96 -11.47
C MET A 222 -0.81 -2.78 -11.77
N ALA A 223 -0.27 -1.57 -11.63
CA ALA A 223 1.10 -1.21 -11.99
C ALA A 223 1.51 -1.69 -13.39
N ARG A 224 0.66 -1.43 -14.39
CA ARG A 224 0.92 -1.70 -15.81
C ARG A 224 0.95 -0.40 -16.63
N ASP A 225 1.27 -0.50 -17.92
CA ASP A 225 1.24 0.66 -18.82
C ASP A 225 -0.14 1.34 -18.80
N LEU A 226 -0.12 2.65 -18.53
CA LEU A 226 -1.30 3.48 -18.34
C LEU A 226 -2.11 3.64 -19.62
N ASN A 227 -1.48 3.49 -20.79
CA ASN A 227 -2.10 3.68 -22.10
C ASN A 227 -2.85 2.44 -22.62
N ILE A 228 -2.77 1.30 -21.90
CA ILE A 228 -3.48 0.08 -22.29
C ILE A 228 -4.99 0.32 -22.21
N THR A 229 -5.66 0.15 -23.35
CA THR A 229 -7.12 0.21 -23.45
C THR A 229 -7.71 -1.20 -23.46
N PHE A 230 -8.76 -1.41 -22.68
CA PHE A 230 -9.45 -2.68 -22.50
C PHE A 230 -10.96 -2.45 -22.30
N ALA A 231 -11.74 -3.51 -22.42
CA ALA A 231 -13.14 -3.54 -22.01
C ALA A 231 -13.28 -4.42 -20.75
N VAL A 232 -14.34 -4.20 -19.98
CA VAL A 232 -14.60 -4.97 -18.75
C VAL A 232 -15.92 -5.70 -18.88
N ASP A 233 -16.03 -6.87 -18.23
CA ASP A 233 -17.31 -7.57 -18.10
C ASP A 233 -18.28 -6.74 -17.27
N GLU A 234 -19.54 -6.71 -17.69
CA GLU A 234 -20.58 -5.85 -17.12
C GLU A 234 -21.42 -6.55 -16.06
N LYS A 235 -21.21 -7.87 -15.88
CA LYS A 235 -21.91 -8.65 -14.86
C LYS A 235 -21.41 -8.25 -13.47
N VAL A 236 -22.35 -7.83 -12.62
CA VAL A 236 -22.10 -7.49 -11.21
C VAL A 236 -22.92 -8.44 -10.36
N ASP A 237 -22.27 -9.45 -9.81
CA ASP A 237 -22.89 -10.37 -8.85
C ASP A 237 -22.63 -9.83 -7.43
N ILE A 238 -23.70 -9.51 -6.70
CA ILE A 238 -23.64 -9.02 -5.31
C ILE A 238 -24.08 -10.16 -4.40
N GLU A 239 -23.22 -10.54 -3.47
CA GLU A 239 -23.53 -11.56 -2.48
C GLU A 239 -24.53 -10.96 -1.48
N SER A 240 -25.64 -11.66 -1.20
CA SER A 240 -26.78 -11.15 -0.40
C SER A 240 -26.99 -11.89 0.93
N ASN A 241 -26.18 -12.90 1.25
CA ASN A 241 -26.36 -13.81 2.37
C ASN A 241 -25.34 -13.60 3.52
N LEU A 242 -24.68 -12.43 3.57
CA LEU A 242 -23.70 -12.12 4.61
C LEU A 242 -24.36 -11.90 5.98
N LYS A 243 -23.94 -12.66 6.99
CA LYS A 243 -24.44 -12.56 8.37
C LYS A 243 -23.43 -11.83 9.26
N LEU A 244 -23.91 -10.86 10.04
CA LEU A 244 -23.07 -10.07 10.95
C LEU A 244 -22.34 -10.94 11.98
N ALA A 245 -23.01 -11.93 12.57
CA ALA A 245 -22.41 -12.78 13.62
C ALA A 245 -21.19 -13.58 13.10
N ASP A 246 -21.28 -14.11 11.88
CA ASP A 246 -20.18 -14.85 11.26
C ASP A 246 -19.01 -13.91 10.94
N LEU A 247 -19.31 -12.71 10.43
CA LEU A 247 -18.31 -11.69 10.12
C LEU A 247 -17.63 -11.13 11.39
N GLU A 248 -18.34 -10.98 12.51
CA GLU A 248 -17.75 -10.55 13.78
C GLU A 248 -16.70 -11.55 14.29
N ALA A 249 -17.03 -12.85 14.25
CA ALA A 249 -16.11 -13.91 14.66
C ALA A 249 -14.85 -13.91 13.77
N LEU A 250 -15.03 -13.85 12.46
CA LEU A 250 -13.93 -13.80 11.48
C LEU A 250 -13.07 -12.55 11.64
N THR A 251 -13.69 -11.38 11.85
CA THR A 251 -12.98 -10.12 12.09
C THR A 251 -12.06 -10.21 13.30
N MET A 252 -12.53 -10.79 14.41
CA MET A 252 -11.70 -10.88 15.63
C MET A 252 -10.48 -11.80 15.45
N GLU A 253 -10.55 -12.79 14.57
CA GLU A 253 -9.47 -13.73 14.31
C GLU A 253 -8.52 -13.25 13.20
N MET A 254 -9.06 -12.76 12.09
CA MET A 254 -8.32 -12.54 10.84
C MET A 254 -7.93 -11.08 10.58
N ASN A 255 -8.52 -10.10 11.28
CA ASN A 255 -8.25 -8.69 11.00
C ASN A 255 -6.77 -8.33 11.28
N PRO A 256 -6.02 -7.83 10.28
CA PRO A 256 -4.60 -7.55 10.43
C PRO A 256 -4.27 -6.46 11.44
N ASP A 257 -5.13 -5.45 11.60
CA ASP A 257 -4.90 -4.32 12.52
C ASP A 257 -5.02 -4.78 13.98
N LEU A 258 -5.95 -5.70 14.26
CA LEU A 258 -6.02 -6.36 15.58
C LEU A 258 -4.78 -7.21 15.85
N GLN A 259 -4.32 -7.98 14.86
CA GLN A 259 -3.09 -8.76 15.00
C GLN A 259 -1.88 -7.86 15.24
N TYR A 260 -1.80 -6.74 14.53
CA TYR A 260 -0.76 -5.72 14.72
C TYR A 260 -0.79 -5.15 16.15
N ALA A 261 -1.96 -4.78 16.66
CA ALA A 261 -2.12 -4.25 18.01
C ALA A 261 -1.76 -5.29 19.09
N MET A 262 -2.15 -6.56 18.90
CA MET A 262 -1.78 -7.66 19.80
C MET A 262 -0.26 -7.89 19.84
N ILE A 263 0.41 -7.86 18.68
CA ILE A 263 1.87 -7.99 18.59
C ILE A 263 2.56 -6.77 19.23
N SER A 264 2.02 -5.57 19.03
CA SER A 264 2.55 -4.34 19.64
C SER A 264 2.54 -4.40 21.17
N LYS A 265 1.47 -4.95 21.77
CA LYS A 265 1.43 -5.23 23.21
C LYS A 265 2.49 -6.24 23.65
N ARG A 266 2.69 -7.33 22.90
CA ARG A 266 3.76 -8.31 23.19
C ARG A 266 5.15 -7.69 23.10
N LEU A 267 5.38 -6.76 22.16
CA LEU A 267 6.62 -6.00 22.06
C LEU A 267 6.85 -5.13 23.30
N ALA A 268 5.81 -4.48 23.84
CA ALA A 268 5.90 -3.73 25.09
C ALA A 268 6.23 -4.65 26.29
N ASP A 269 5.65 -5.85 26.35
CA ASP A 269 5.98 -6.85 27.39
C ASP A 269 7.45 -7.31 27.29
N LEU A 270 7.95 -7.54 26.07
CA LEU A 270 9.35 -7.88 25.83
C LEU A 270 10.28 -6.71 26.18
N ASN A 271 9.86 -5.47 25.93
CA ASN A 271 10.62 -4.28 26.33
C ASN A 271 10.77 -4.19 27.85
N LEU A 272 9.70 -4.47 28.62
CA LEU A 272 9.83 -4.54 30.08
C LEU A 272 10.81 -5.63 30.53
N LYS A 273 10.83 -6.80 29.86
CA LYS A 273 11.82 -7.85 30.16
C LYS A 273 13.25 -7.38 29.86
N ALA A 274 13.47 -6.70 28.73
CA ALA A 274 14.76 -6.12 28.39
C ALA A 274 15.22 -5.08 29.42
N VAL A 275 14.32 -4.16 29.82
CA VAL A 275 14.60 -3.15 30.86
C VAL A 275 14.93 -3.81 32.19
N LYS A 276 14.20 -4.85 32.62
CA LYS A 276 14.55 -5.61 33.83
C LYS A 276 15.90 -6.31 33.74
N GLY A 277 16.28 -6.75 32.53
CA GLY A 277 17.57 -7.37 32.24
C GLY A 277 18.76 -6.47 32.60
N GLN A 278 18.59 -5.14 32.53
CA GLN A 278 19.62 -4.16 32.88
C GLN A 278 20.05 -4.18 34.36
N ARG A 279 19.36 -4.92 35.23
CA ARG A 279 19.75 -5.14 36.63
C ARG A 279 20.89 -6.15 36.79
N TYR A 280 21.07 -7.02 35.81
CA TYR A 280 22.06 -8.08 35.86
C TYR A 280 23.40 -7.59 35.32
N PRO A 281 24.52 -8.21 35.74
CA PRO A 281 25.83 -7.88 35.18
C PRO A 281 25.88 -8.24 33.69
N VAL A 282 26.62 -7.45 32.93
CA VAL A 282 27.02 -7.77 31.56
C VAL A 282 28.42 -8.39 31.63
N VAL A 283 28.57 -9.62 31.13
CA VAL A 283 29.84 -10.35 31.09
C VAL A 283 30.34 -10.39 29.65
N GLY A 284 31.50 -9.78 29.42
CA GLY A 284 32.18 -9.72 28.14
C GLY A 284 33.46 -10.55 28.14
N LEU A 285 33.76 -11.16 27.00
CA LEU A 285 35.05 -11.72 26.68
C LEU A 285 35.70 -10.82 25.63
N ASN A 286 36.87 -10.29 25.97
CA ASN A 286 37.68 -9.50 25.06
C ASN A 286 38.93 -10.31 24.73
N GLY A 287 39.29 -10.32 23.46
CA GLY A 287 40.52 -10.90 22.96
C GLY A 287 41.09 -10.01 21.87
N GLY A 288 42.39 -10.03 21.64
CA GLY A 288 42.95 -9.22 20.58
C GLY A 288 44.41 -9.48 20.33
N TYR A 289 44.89 -9.06 19.17
CA TYR A 289 46.30 -9.02 18.86
C TYR A 289 46.63 -7.63 18.36
N GLN A 290 47.51 -6.93 19.06
CA GLN A 290 47.86 -5.55 18.74
C GLN A 290 49.37 -5.40 18.60
N TYR A 291 49.76 -4.69 17.55
CA TYR A 291 51.05 -4.06 17.40
C TYR A 291 50.90 -2.56 17.66
N SER A 292 51.77 -1.98 18.48
CA SER A 292 51.89 -0.54 18.62
C SER A 292 53.35 -0.12 18.62
N GLN A 293 53.63 0.97 17.93
CA GLN A 293 54.91 1.62 17.89
C GLN A 293 54.73 3.09 18.20
N SER A 294 55.42 3.54 19.24
CA SER A 294 55.50 4.95 19.61
C SER A 294 56.93 5.42 19.46
N ASN A 295 57.14 6.51 18.73
CA ASN A 295 58.43 7.18 18.67
C ASN A 295 58.29 8.53 19.38
N SER A 296 59.12 8.73 20.41
CA SER A 296 59.18 9.98 21.16
C SER A 296 60.63 10.45 21.25
N PRO A 297 61.06 11.38 20.38
CA PRO A 297 62.47 11.79 20.28
C PRO A 297 63.11 12.31 21.58
N THR A 298 62.29 12.84 22.49
CA THR A 298 62.76 13.43 23.76
C THR A 298 62.48 12.57 24.98
N GLY A 299 61.74 11.46 24.80
CA GLY A 299 61.46 10.49 25.85
C GLY A 299 62.69 9.69 26.26
N PHE A 300 62.62 9.06 27.45
CA PHE A 300 63.65 8.13 27.93
C PHE A 300 63.82 6.92 26.99
N THR A 301 62.73 6.49 26.36
CA THR A 301 62.70 5.48 25.29
C THR A 301 62.30 6.16 23.99
N THR A 302 63.25 6.30 23.06
CA THR A 302 63.05 7.04 21.80
C THR A 302 62.17 6.30 20.80
N THR A 303 62.12 4.98 20.89
CA THR A 303 61.21 4.11 20.14
C THR A 303 60.78 2.99 21.04
N GLN A 304 59.47 2.87 21.26
CA GLN A 304 58.86 1.77 21.96
C GLN A 304 58.03 0.96 20.98
N ARG A 305 58.21 -0.36 20.99
CA ARG A 305 57.42 -1.31 20.19
C ARG A 305 56.80 -2.33 21.12
N ALA A 306 55.49 -2.45 21.07
CA ALA A 306 54.76 -3.51 21.73
C ALA A 306 54.05 -4.35 20.68
N LYS A 307 54.14 -5.67 20.82
CA LYS A 307 53.37 -6.63 20.04
C LYS A 307 52.93 -7.74 20.96
N GLY A 308 51.66 -8.10 20.95
CA GLY A 308 51.17 -9.13 21.84
C GLY A 308 49.70 -9.46 21.67
N PHE A 309 49.35 -10.62 22.20
CA PHE A 309 47.97 -11.05 22.39
C PHE A 309 47.45 -10.51 23.72
N THR A 310 46.26 -9.92 23.70
CA THR A 310 45.52 -9.46 24.88
C THR A 310 44.28 -10.33 25.02
N TYR A 311 43.91 -10.65 26.26
CA TYR A 311 42.67 -11.34 26.57
C TYR A 311 42.18 -10.86 27.93
N GLY A 312 40.87 -10.84 28.12
CA GLY A 312 40.25 -10.38 29.34
C GLY A 312 38.81 -10.86 29.44
N LEU A 313 38.35 -11.05 30.67
CA LEU A 313 36.96 -11.21 31.00
C LEU A 313 36.52 -9.96 31.76
N THR A 314 35.50 -9.28 31.27
CA THR A 314 34.92 -8.09 31.90
C THR A 314 33.55 -8.43 32.47
N ALA A 315 33.22 -7.85 33.61
CA ALA A 315 31.90 -7.96 34.22
C ALA A 315 31.47 -6.59 34.73
N ASP A 316 30.52 -5.98 34.03
CA ASP A 316 30.04 -4.63 34.31
C ASP A 316 28.64 -4.68 34.91
N ILE A 317 28.47 -4.10 36.11
CA ILE A 317 27.18 -4.00 36.78
C ILE A 317 26.96 -2.60 37.33
N ASN A 318 25.80 -2.02 36.98
CA ASN A 318 25.36 -0.75 37.53
C ASN A 318 24.85 -0.94 38.95
N VAL A 319 25.69 -0.67 39.95
CA VAL A 319 25.30 -0.78 41.37
C VAL A 319 24.35 0.35 41.78
N PHE A 320 24.61 1.58 41.31
CA PHE A 320 23.75 2.73 41.55
C PHE A 320 23.83 3.73 40.39
N ASN A 321 22.68 4.02 39.76
CA ASN A 321 22.57 4.96 38.63
C ASN A 321 21.54 6.07 38.88
N GLY A 322 21.41 6.53 40.13
CA GLY A 322 20.45 7.61 40.47
C GLY A 322 18.98 7.19 40.35
N PHE A 323 18.66 5.93 40.68
CA PHE A 323 17.31 5.33 40.57
C PHE A 323 16.75 5.23 39.14
N LEU A 324 17.55 5.49 38.10
CA LEU A 324 17.11 5.45 36.70
C LEU A 324 16.52 4.08 36.34
N GLN A 325 17.11 2.98 36.82
CA GLN A 325 16.58 1.63 36.61
C GLN A 325 15.12 1.48 37.07
N ARG A 326 14.79 2.03 38.23
CA ARG A 326 13.43 1.99 38.78
C ARG A 326 12.47 2.82 37.93
N GLN A 327 12.92 3.97 37.43
CA GLN A 327 12.09 4.84 36.60
C GLN A 327 11.84 4.22 35.22
N ASN A 328 12.85 3.60 34.60
CA ASN A 328 12.70 2.91 33.32
C ASN A 328 11.70 1.74 33.42
N GLU A 329 11.73 0.97 34.50
CA GLU A 329 10.75 -0.11 34.72
C GLU A 329 9.33 0.42 34.94
N ARG A 330 9.17 1.56 35.62
CA ARG A 330 7.86 2.22 35.77
C ARG A 330 7.35 2.69 34.42
N ASN A 331 8.19 3.35 33.63
CA ASN A 331 7.83 3.83 32.30
C ASN A 331 7.46 2.65 31.37
N ALA A 332 8.23 1.57 31.39
CA ALA A 332 7.93 0.37 30.59
C ALA A 332 6.61 -0.31 31.01
N LYS A 333 6.24 -0.28 32.30
CA LYS A 333 4.91 -0.74 32.75
C LYS A 333 3.77 0.16 32.25
N VAL A 334 3.98 1.47 32.27
CA VAL A 334 3.02 2.43 31.69
C VAL A 334 2.86 2.18 30.18
N GLU A 335 3.96 1.87 29.48
CA GLU A 335 3.92 1.54 28.04
C GLU A 335 3.11 0.27 27.75
N ILE A 336 3.18 -0.75 28.61
CA ILE A 336 2.33 -1.94 28.51
C ILE A 336 0.85 -1.57 28.70
N SER A 337 0.54 -0.76 29.71
CA SER A 337 -0.83 -0.27 29.93
C SER A 337 -1.33 0.56 28.75
N SER A 338 -0.48 1.42 28.18
CA SER A 338 -0.76 2.19 26.97
C SER A 338 -1.07 1.27 25.79
N SER A 339 -0.22 0.27 25.53
CA SER A 339 -0.42 -0.70 24.46
C SER A 339 -1.67 -1.57 24.65
N ALA A 340 -2.04 -1.88 25.90
CA ALA A 340 -3.29 -2.57 26.21
C ALA A 340 -4.52 -1.69 25.92
N LEU A 341 -4.47 -0.41 26.26
CA LEU A 341 -5.54 0.55 25.90
C LEU A 341 -5.62 0.74 24.39
N THR A 342 -4.49 0.79 23.67
CA THR A 342 -4.47 0.84 22.21
C THR A 342 -5.14 -0.41 21.61
N LEU A 343 -4.88 -1.61 22.15
CA LEU A 343 -5.53 -2.83 21.69
C LEU A 343 -7.07 -2.78 21.88
N GLU A 344 -7.54 -2.36 23.06
CA GLU A 344 -8.98 -2.23 23.31
C GLU A 344 -9.63 -1.15 22.42
N LYS A 345 -8.92 -0.03 22.21
CA LYS A 345 -9.35 1.01 21.27
C LYS A 345 -9.46 0.45 19.84
N THR A 346 -8.43 -0.20 19.32
CA THR A 346 -8.45 -0.81 17.98
C THR A 346 -9.57 -1.84 17.85
N LYS A 347 -9.82 -2.64 18.89
CA LYS A 347 -10.95 -3.57 18.94
C LYS A 347 -12.30 -2.85 18.82
N GLN A 348 -12.48 -1.75 19.54
CA GLN A 348 -13.68 -0.94 19.46
C GLN A 348 -13.84 -0.28 18.09
N ASP A 349 -12.76 0.30 17.55
CA ASP A 349 -12.74 0.97 16.24
C ASP A 349 -13.08 -0.02 15.11
N VAL A 350 -12.47 -1.21 15.11
CA VAL A 350 -12.76 -2.28 14.13
C VAL A 350 -14.20 -2.76 14.25
N LYS A 351 -14.73 -2.92 15.47
CA LYS A 351 -16.13 -3.31 15.68
C LYS A 351 -17.09 -2.23 15.18
N ALA A 352 -16.82 -0.96 15.46
CA ALA A 352 -17.62 0.16 14.99
C ALA A 352 -17.61 0.26 13.46
N LEU A 353 -16.44 0.06 12.84
CA LEU A 353 -16.29 0.01 11.39
C LEU A 353 -17.08 -1.14 10.77
N LEU A 354 -17.02 -2.34 11.34
CA LEU A 354 -17.78 -3.50 10.87
C LEU A 354 -19.30 -3.25 10.94
N ILE A 355 -19.79 -2.79 12.10
CA ILE A 355 -21.23 -2.53 12.30
C ILE A 355 -21.73 -1.45 11.34
N SER A 356 -21.00 -0.32 11.23
CA SER A 356 -21.40 0.77 10.32
C SER A 356 -21.37 0.33 8.85
N THR A 357 -20.34 -0.40 8.42
CA THR A 357 -20.25 -0.94 7.06
C THR A 357 -21.37 -1.94 6.78
N TYR A 358 -21.76 -2.75 7.78
CA TYR A 358 -22.88 -3.70 7.65
C TYR A 358 -24.22 -2.99 7.47
N GLN A 359 -24.48 -1.93 8.25
CA GLN A 359 -25.69 -1.11 8.08
C GLN A 359 -25.73 -0.42 6.71
N ASN A 360 -24.57 0.09 6.24
CA ASN A 360 -24.46 0.66 4.90
C ASN A 360 -24.72 -0.38 3.81
N TYR A 361 -24.23 -1.60 3.98
CA TYR A 361 -24.48 -2.70 3.05
C TYR A 361 -25.96 -3.06 2.97
N LEU A 362 -26.65 -3.22 4.10
CA LEU A 362 -28.10 -3.47 4.13
C LEU A 362 -28.89 -2.35 3.45
N THR A 363 -28.57 -1.10 3.78
CA THR A 363 -29.22 0.07 3.18
C THR A 363 -29.01 0.11 1.66
N ASN A 364 -27.80 -0.17 1.17
CA ASN A 364 -27.51 -0.18 -0.27
C ASN A 364 -28.19 -1.34 -1.01
N LEU A 365 -28.40 -2.50 -0.35
CA LEU A 365 -29.20 -3.58 -0.93
C LEU A 365 -30.66 -3.19 -1.11
N ASP A 366 -31.26 -2.53 -0.11
CA ASP A 366 -32.63 -2.03 -0.21
C ASP A 366 -32.77 -0.95 -1.28
N LEU A 367 -31.81 -0.01 -1.34
CA LEU A 367 -31.75 1.00 -2.39
C LEU A 367 -31.62 0.38 -3.77
N LEU A 368 -30.75 -0.62 -3.95
CA LEU A 368 -30.59 -1.32 -5.22
C LEU A 368 -31.92 -1.97 -5.67
N LYS A 369 -32.66 -2.59 -4.74
CA LYS A 369 -33.97 -3.19 -5.03
C LYS A 369 -34.98 -2.15 -5.52
N VAL A 370 -35.05 -0.99 -4.85
CA VAL A 370 -35.95 0.10 -5.23
C VAL A 370 -35.55 0.72 -6.58
N GLU A 371 -34.26 1.01 -6.78
CA GLU A 371 -33.78 1.65 -8.00
C GLU A 371 -33.84 0.72 -9.23
N THR A 372 -33.81 -0.60 -9.01
CA THR A 372 -34.10 -1.58 -10.08
C THR A 372 -35.52 -1.41 -10.63
N GLY A 373 -36.52 -1.26 -9.74
CA GLY A 373 -37.89 -0.98 -10.17
C GLY A 373 -38.03 0.40 -10.84
N ASN A 374 -37.37 1.42 -10.28
CA ASN A 374 -37.43 2.78 -10.83
C ASN A 374 -36.85 2.87 -12.25
N VAL A 375 -35.73 2.19 -12.52
CA VAL A 375 -35.11 2.23 -13.85
C VAL A 375 -35.97 1.54 -14.90
N ASP A 376 -36.64 0.44 -14.55
CA ASP A 376 -37.53 -0.27 -15.46
C ASP A 376 -38.76 0.58 -15.80
N LEU A 377 -39.41 1.17 -14.79
CA LEU A 377 -40.52 2.11 -14.98
C LEU A 377 -40.12 3.35 -15.78
N ALA A 378 -38.92 3.91 -15.53
CA ALA A 378 -38.45 5.09 -16.24
C ALA A 378 -38.08 4.80 -17.71
N LYS A 379 -37.60 3.59 -18.01
CA LYS A 379 -37.38 3.13 -19.40
C LYS A 379 -38.70 2.94 -20.14
N GLU A 380 -39.67 2.27 -19.52
CA GLU A 380 -41.00 2.07 -20.09
C GLU A 380 -41.70 3.41 -20.35
N ASN A 381 -41.63 4.34 -19.39
CA ASN A 381 -42.18 5.68 -19.55
C ASN A 381 -41.51 6.45 -20.71
N LEU A 382 -40.18 6.34 -20.85
CA LEU A 382 -39.47 6.95 -21.98
C LEU A 382 -39.90 6.34 -23.32
N GLU A 383 -40.06 5.03 -23.40
CA GLU A 383 -40.50 4.33 -24.62
C GLU A 383 -41.91 4.76 -25.03
N ILE A 384 -42.87 4.75 -24.10
CA ILE A 384 -44.24 5.20 -24.34
C ILE A 384 -44.26 6.68 -24.79
N THR A 385 -43.49 7.53 -24.11
CA THR A 385 -43.42 8.96 -24.41
C THR A 385 -42.77 9.19 -25.78
N PHE A 386 -41.73 8.45 -26.12
CA PHE A 386 -41.07 8.53 -27.42
C PHE A 386 -42.01 8.13 -28.57
N GLU A 387 -42.76 7.06 -28.41
CA GLU A 387 -43.76 6.62 -29.39
C GLU A 387 -44.89 7.64 -29.57
N LYS A 388 -45.43 8.18 -28.48
CA LYS A 388 -46.42 9.27 -28.55
C LYS A 388 -45.87 10.53 -29.22
N TYR A 389 -44.59 10.87 -29.01
CA TYR A 389 -43.94 12.00 -29.66
C TYR A 389 -43.80 11.78 -31.17
N ARG A 390 -43.44 10.55 -31.58
CA ARG A 390 -43.35 10.16 -32.99
C ARG A 390 -44.70 10.30 -33.70
N LEU A 391 -45.79 9.95 -33.02
CA LEU A 391 -47.16 10.14 -33.49
C LEU A 391 -47.65 11.60 -33.44
N GLY A 392 -46.88 12.50 -32.81
CA GLY A 392 -47.23 13.92 -32.67
C GLY A 392 -48.29 14.21 -31.60
N SER A 393 -48.53 13.27 -30.68
CA SER A 393 -49.57 13.37 -29.65
C SER A 393 -49.10 14.04 -28.35
N ILE A 394 -47.80 14.35 -28.21
CA ILE A 394 -47.24 15.03 -27.04
C ILE A 394 -46.22 16.09 -27.45
N SER A 395 -45.91 17.00 -26.52
CA SER A 395 -44.96 18.09 -26.76
C SER A 395 -43.48 17.60 -26.77
N PRO A 396 -42.56 18.32 -27.45
CA PRO A 396 -41.13 18.04 -27.37
C PRO A 396 -40.54 18.17 -25.96
N LEU A 397 -41.20 18.95 -25.09
CA LEU A 397 -40.81 19.18 -23.69
C LEU A 397 -41.10 17.95 -22.83
N GLU A 398 -42.29 17.35 -22.96
CA GLU A 398 -42.64 16.11 -22.25
C GLU A 398 -41.67 14.97 -22.57
N LEU A 399 -41.30 14.81 -23.85
CA LEU A 399 -40.28 13.83 -24.23
C LEU A 399 -38.92 14.12 -23.59
N ARG A 400 -38.51 15.40 -23.54
CA ARG A 400 -37.23 15.78 -22.93
C ARG A 400 -37.22 15.49 -21.44
N GLU A 401 -38.32 15.74 -20.75
CA GLU A 401 -38.48 15.44 -19.33
C GLU A 401 -38.43 13.94 -19.06
N ALA A 402 -39.15 13.12 -19.85
CA ALA A 402 -39.09 11.66 -19.75
C ALA A 402 -37.67 11.12 -20.02
N GLN A 403 -36.96 11.68 -21.01
CA GLN A 403 -35.57 11.30 -21.32
C GLN A 403 -34.64 11.63 -20.15
N ARG A 404 -34.76 12.82 -19.55
CA ARG A 404 -33.95 13.23 -18.39
C ARG A 404 -34.23 12.32 -17.19
N ASN A 405 -35.51 12.08 -16.88
CA ASN A 405 -35.91 11.21 -15.77
C ASN A 405 -35.39 9.77 -15.94
N SER A 406 -35.37 9.25 -17.17
CA SER A 406 -34.79 7.93 -17.49
C SER A 406 -33.29 7.90 -17.24
N ILE A 407 -32.54 8.91 -17.67
CA ILE A 407 -31.10 8.99 -17.44
C ILE A 407 -30.78 9.15 -15.95
N ASP A 408 -31.52 10.00 -15.24
CA ASP A 408 -31.35 10.18 -13.79
C ASP A 408 -31.68 8.89 -13.01
N ALA A 409 -32.67 8.10 -13.45
CA ALA A 409 -32.96 6.78 -12.89
C ALA A 409 -31.84 5.77 -13.18
N ILE A 410 -31.29 5.75 -14.40
CA ILE A 410 -30.14 4.89 -14.74
C ILE A 410 -28.93 5.24 -13.88
N ILE A 411 -28.62 6.53 -13.70
CA ILE A 411 -27.51 6.98 -12.85
C ILE A 411 -27.69 6.47 -11.42
N ARG A 412 -28.87 6.70 -10.82
CA ARG A 412 -29.18 6.24 -9.45
C ARG A 412 -29.07 4.72 -9.30
N PHE A 413 -29.60 3.96 -10.25
CA PHE A 413 -29.47 2.50 -10.26
C PHE A 413 -28.00 2.05 -10.34
N LEU A 414 -27.21 2.63 -11.24
CA LEU A 414 -25.81 2.27 -11.41
C LEU A 414 -24.95 2.67 -10.20
N ASP A 415 -25.28 3.79 -9.55
CA ASP A 415 -24.65 4.19 -8.30
C ASP A 415 -25.04 3.25 -7.15
N ALA A 416 -26.31 2.90 -6.99
CA ALA A 416 -26.76 1.94 -5.99
C ALA A 416 -26.10 0.57 -6.18
N GLN A 417 -25.99 0.08 -7.43
CA GLN A 417 -25.30 -1.18 -7.76
C GLN A 417 -23.81 -1.11 -7.38
N TYR A 418 -23.15 0.00 -7.70
CA TYR A 418 -21.74 0.21 -7.36
C TYR A 418 -21.52 0.30 -5.85
N GLN A 419 -22.34 1.05 -5.13
CA GLN A 419 -22.24 1.20 -3.67
C GLN A 419 -22.54 -0.09 -2.91
N ALA A 420 -23.55 -0.86 -3.36
CA ALA A 420 -23.83 -2.18 -2.81
C ALA A 420 -22.61 -3.12 -2.97
N LYS A 421 -21.96 -3.10 -4.14
CA LYS A 421 -20.76 -3.91 -4.36
C LYS A 421 -19.56 -3.43 -3.55
N LEU A 422 -19.36 -2.12 -3.45
CA LEU A 422 -18.27 -1.52 -2.67
C LEU A 422 -18.41 -1.83 -1.17
N THR A 423 -19.62 -1.73 -0.62
CA THR A 423 -19.87 -2.07 0.79
C THR A 423 -19.71 -3.57 1.08
N GLU A 424 -20.06 -4.45 0.14
CA GLU A 424 -19.74 -5.89 0.21
C GLU A 424 -18.23 -6.13 0.30
N ILE A 425 -17.43 -5.45 -0.55
CA ILE A 425 -15.98 -5.57 -0.57
C ILE A 425 -15.37 -5.04 0.73
N ASN A 426 -15.81 -3.88 1.21
CA ASN A 426 -15.34 -3.30 2.46
C ASN A 426 -15.64 -4.22 3.66
N LEU A 427 -16.79 -4.89 3.69
CA LEU A 427 -17.10 -5.89 4.72
C LEU A 427 -16.11 -7.07 4.68
N LYS A 428 -15.78 -7.56 3.49
CA LYS A 428 -14.81 -8.64 3.30
C LYS A 428 -13.38 -8.21 3.65
N GLU A 429 -13.03 -6.95 3.39
CA GLU A 429 -11.75 -6.35 3.80
C GLU A 429 -11.63 -6.27 5.32
N VAL A 430 -12.62 -5.67 6.00
CA VAL A 430 -12.63 -5.49 7.46
C VAL A 430 -12.61 -6.83 8.19
N SER A 431 -13.35 -7.82 7.68
CA SER A 431 -13.36 -9.19 8.23
C SER A 431 -12.12 -10.02 7.90
N GLY A 432 -11.23 -9.52 7.03
CA GLY A 432 -10.01 -10.22 6.61
C GLY A 432 -10.27 -11.44 5.72
N THR A 433 -11.51 -11.63 5.24
CA THR A 433 -11.89 -12.78 4.40
C THR A 433 -11.85 -12.52 2.91
N LEU A 434 -11.37 -11.34 2.48
CA LEU A 434 -11.17 -11.02 1.07
C LEU A 434 -10.13 -11.98 0.46
N LYS A 435 -10.62 -13.13 -0.01
CA LYS A 435 -9.82 -14.11 -0.73
C LYS A 435 -9.80 -13.76 -2.21
N VAL A 436 -8.63 -13.91 -2.80
CA VAL A 436 -8.46 -14.04 -4.25
C VAL A 436 -9.15 -15.36 -4.62
N GLN A 437 -10.35 -15.31 -5.18
CA GLN A 437 -10.95 -16.49 -5.80
C GLN A 437 -10.45 -16.60 -7.24
#